data_AF-A0A9E3CTJ5-F1
#
_entry.id   AF-A0A9E3CTJ5-F1
#
_cell.length_a   1.000
_cell.length_b   1.000
_cell.length_c   1.000
_cell.angle_alpha   90.00
_cell.angle_beta   90.00
_cell.angle_gamma   90.00
#
_symmetry.space_group_name_H-M   'P 1'
#
loop_
_entity.id
_entity.type
_entity.pdbx_description
1 polymer ?
#
loop_
_entity_poly.entity_id
_entity_poly.type
_entity_poly.pdbx_seq_one_letter_code
_entity_poly.pdbx_strand_id
1 'polypeptide(L)'
;MSSEAVREFKEGAGPGLLWAGMLAGPLAALAQLQANYALVLWVCGSGGAWALHAVSVAALLVALGAGLLSWRNWRLAGAEWEDGGAGVLPRSRFMAAVGMLVSAHSALVVIAQWIAVFVYSACQRT
;
A
#
# COMPACT_ATOMS: atom_id res chain seq x y z
N MET A 1 5.72 -33.24 -1.25
CA MET A 1 6.15 -32.03 -0.55
C MET A 1 5.36 -30.76 -0.89
N SER A 2 4.57 -30.68 -1.99
CA SER A 2 3.78 -29.48 -2.29
C SER A 2 2.42 -29.40 -1.57
N SER A 3 1.85 -30.51 -1.09
CA SER A 3 0.49 -30.53 -0.51
C SER A 3 0.38 -29.94 0.90
N GLU A 4 1.42 -30.06 1.74
CA GLU A 4 1.43 -29.46 3.08
C GLU A 4 1.58 -27.94 3.03
N ALA A 5 2.51 -27.43 2.22
CA ALA A 5 2.69 -25.99 2.02
C ALA A 5 1.43 -25.31 1.45
N VAL A 6 0.71 -26.01 0.56
CA VAL A 6 -0.59 -25.54 0.04
C VAL A 6 -1.68 -25.56 1.10
N ARG A 7 -1.71 -26.55 2.01
CA ARG A 7 -2.65 -26.56 3.15
C ARG A 7 -2.34 -25.47 4.16
N GLU A 8 -1.07 -25.25 4.48
CA GLU A 8 -0.64 -24.21 5.42
C GLU A 8 -0.93 -22.80 4.89
N PHE A 9 -0.76 -22.55 3.58
CA PHE A 9 -1.20 -21.28 2.99
C PHE A 9 -2.73 -21.13 3.02
N LYS A 10 -3.47 -22.23 2.84
CA LYS A 10 -4.94 -22.26 2.89
C LYS A 10 -5.49 -22.11 4.33
N GLU A 11 -4.74 -22.53 5.33
CA GLU A 11 -5.09 -22.49 6.76
C GLU A 11 -4.55 -21.23 7.48
N GLY A 12 -3.41 -20.66 7.06
CA GLY A 12 -2.71 -19.57 7.74
C GLY A 12 -2.67 -18.22 7.01
N ALA A 13 -2.64 -18.19 5.66
CA ALA A 13 -2.69 -16.96 4.88
C ALA A 13 -4.12 -16.68 4.43
N GLY A 14 -4.97 -16.26 5.37
CA GLY A 14 -6.38 -16.01 5.10
C GLY A 14 -6.60 -14.99 3.96
N PRO A 15 -7.78 -15.01 3.31
CA PRO A 15 -8.17 -14.03 2.28
C PRO A 15 -7.90 -12.57 2.68
N GLY A 16 -7.98 -12.27 3.99
CA GLY A 16 -7.68 -10.96 4.55
C GLY A 16 -6.25 -10.46 4.29
N LEU A 17 -5.24 -11.34 4.25
CA LEU A 17 -3.85 -10.93 3.98
C LEU A 17 -3.65 -10.52 2.52
N LEU A 18 -4.34 -11.19 1.59
CA LEU A 18 -4.34 -10.84 0.16
C LEU A 18 -5.04 -9.49 -0.07
N TRP A 19 -6.20 -9.29 0.57
CA TRP A 19 -6.90 -8.01 0.54
C TRP A 19 -6.11 -6.88 1.19
N ALA A 20 -5.44 -7.14 2.31
CA ALA A 20 -4.58 -6.16 2.98
C ALA A 20 -3.44 -5.72 2.05
N GLY A 21 -2.75 -6.65 1.39
CA GLY A 21 -1.68 -6.31 0.43
C GLY A 21 -2.15 -5.53 -0.80
N MET A 22 -3.44 -5.60 -1.14
CA MET A 22 -4.03 -4.90 -2.28
C MET A 22 -4.63 -3.53 -1.90
N LEU A 23 -5.25 -3.41 -0.73
CA LEU A 23 -5.98 -2.20 -0.31
C LEU A 23 -5.18 -1.27 0.59
N ALA A 24 -4.17 -1.76 1.32
CA ALA A 24 -3.43 -0.93 2.26
C ALA A 24 -2.70 0.24 1.58
N GLY A 25 -2.12 0.04 0.38
CA GLY A 25 -1.47 1.11 -0.39
C GLY A 25 -2.42 2.26 -0.76
N PRO A 26 -3.54 1.99 -1.46
CA PRO A 26 -4.52 3.03 -1.82
C PRO A 26 -5.13 3.74 -0.61
N LEU A 27 -5.44 2.98 0.44
CA LEU A 27 -5.99 3.55 1.68
C LEU A 27 -4.97 4.47 2.37
N ALA A 28 -3.67 4.11 2.35
CA ALA A 28 -2.63 4.98 2.87
C ALA A 28 -2.49 6.28 2.07
N ALA A 29 -2.53 6.21 0.74
CA ALA A 29 -2.50 7.40 -0.11
C ALA A 29 -3.71 8.32 0.11
N LEU A 30 -4.91 7.73 0.27
CA LEU A 30 -6.12 8.50 0.58
C LEU A 30 -6.04 9.11 1.99
N ALA A 31 -5.58 8.35 2.98
CA ALA A 31 -5.42 8.82 4.35
C ALA A 31 -4.39 9.96 4.44
N GLN A 32 -3.27 9.87 3.71
CA GLN A 32 -2.29 10.95 3.60
C GLN A 32 -2.95 12.23 3.08
N LEU A 33 -3.71 12.12 2.00
CA LEU A 33 -4.41 13.27 1.42
C LEU A 33 -5.35 13.91 2.43
N GLN A 34 -6.23 13.11 3.04
CA GLN A 34 -7.20 13.59 4.04
C GLN A 34 -6.51 14.23 5.25
N ALA A 35 -5.46 13.60 5.76
CA ALA A 35 -4.67 14.13 6.87
C ALA A 35 -3.97 15.44 6.50
N ASN A 36 -3.40 15.55 5.31
CA ASN A 36 -2.77 16.80 4.85
C ASN A 36 -3.79 17.94 4.77
N TYR A 37 -5.00 17.69 4.27
CA TYR A 37 -6.08 18.69 4.25
C TYR A 37 -6.54 19.08 5.66
N ALA A 38 -6.68 18.13 6.58
CA ALA A 38 -7.08 18.41 7.96
C ALA A 38 -6.00 19.20 8.73
N LEU A 39 -4.72 18.92 8.46
CA LEU A 39 -3.59 19.53 9.16
C LEU A 39 -3.21 20.92 8.67
N VAL A 40 -3.68 21.36 7.49
CA VAL A 40 -3.35 22.68 6.92
C VAL A 40 -3.60 23.82 7.91
N LEU A 41 -4.76 23.85 8.57
CA LEU A 41 -5.09 24.91 9.53
C LEU A 41 -4.15 24.92 10.74
N TRP A 42 -3.77 23.73 11.20
CA TRP A 42 -2.86 23.58 12.34
C TRP A 42 -1.43 23.99 11.98
N VAL A 43 -0.95 23.59 10.80
CA VAL A 43 0.37 23.97 10.27
C VAL A 43 0.49 25.49 10.12
N CYS A 44 -0.59 26.16 9.73
CA CYS A 44 -0.60 27.63 9.67
C CYS A 44 -0.53 28.32 11.04
N GLY A 45 -1.06 27.70 12.09
CA GLY A 45 -0.94 28.21 13.46
C GLY A 45 0.40 27.88 14.14
N SER A 46 0.96 26.70 13.87
CA SER A 46 2.21 26.21 14.49
C SER A 46 3.48 26.62 13.73
N GLY A 47 3.34 27.07 12.47
CA GLY A 47 4.44 27.51 11.62
C GLY A 47 5.33 26.39 11.07
N GLY A 48 5.02 25.12 11.36
CA GLY A 48 5.87 23.98 11.02
C GLY A 48 5.16 22.92 10.17
N ALA A 49 5.69 22.65 8.97
CA ALA A 49 5.19 21.61 8.06
C ALA A 49 5.61 20.18 8.46
N TRP A 50 6.28 19.99 9.60
CA TRP A 50 6.83 18.70 10.03
C TRP A 50 5.77 17.60 10.11
N ALA A 51 4.54 17.94 10.52
CA ALA A 51 3.43 16.99 10.61
C ALA A 51 3.03 16.45 9.22
N LEU A 52 3.08 17.28 8.18
CA LEU A 52 2.79 16.87 6.80
C LEU A 52 3.85 15.91 6.26
N HIS A 53 5.12 16.14 6.59
CA HIS A 53 6.20 15.20 6.24
C HIS A 53 6.05 13.88 7.00
N ALA A 54 5.73 13.91 8.30
CA ALA A 54 5.54 12.70 9.09
C ALA A 54 4.40 11.82 8.55
N VAL A 55 3.26 12.41 8.21
CA VAL A 55 2.12 11.70 7.59
C VAL A 55 2.51 11.09 6.24
N SER A 56 3.24 11.84 5.41
CA SER A 56 3.67 11.38 4.09
C SER A 56 4.65 10.21 4.18
N VAL A 57 5.61 10.27 5.11
CA VAL A 57 6.55 9.16 5.39
C VAL A 57 5.79 7.94 5.89
N ALA A 58 4.85 8.10 6.83
CA ALA A 58 4.04 7.00 7.34
C ALA A 58 3.23 6.31 6.23
N ALA A 59 2.57 7.11 5.37
CA ALA A 59 1.80 6.58 4.24
C ALA A 59 2.68 5.82 3.23
N LEU A 60 3.89 6.34 2.96
CA LEU A 60 4.85 5.68 2.07
C LEU A 60 5.29 4.32 2.64
N LEU A 61 5.59 4.26 3.93
CA LEU A 61 5.95 3.01 4.60
C LEU A 61 4.81 1.97 4.52
N VAL A 62 3.56 2.40 4.68
CA VAL A 62 2.40 1.51 4.52
C VAL A 62 2.26 1.01 3.09
N ALA A 63 2.40 1.88 2.09
CA ALA A 63 2.34 1.48 0.67
C ALA A 63 3.45 0.49 0.30
N LEU A 64 4.69 0.73 0.75
CA LEU A 64 5.81 -0.18 0.55
C LEU A 64 5.60 -1.51 1.29
N GLY A 65 5.08 -1.46 2.52
CA GLY A 65 4.73 -2.65 3.30
C GLY A 65 3.66 -3.50 2.63
N ALA A 66 2.63 -2.88 2.03
CA ALA A 66 1.60 -3.55 1.26
C ALA A 66 2.18 -4.25 0.01
N GLY A 67 3.09 -3.58 -0.70
CA GLY A 67 3.80 -4.15 -1.84
C GLY A 67 4.68 -5.34 -1.43
N LEU A 68 5.40 -5.23 -0.32
CA LEU A 68 6.22 -6.31 0.22
C LEU A 68 5.37 -7.52 0.65
N LEU A 69 4.22 -7.28 1.26
CA LEU A 69 3.26 -8.33 1.63
C LEU A 69 2.73 -9.05 0.38
N SER A 70 2.34 -8.29 -0.64
CA SER A 70 1.91 -8.83 -1.93
C SER A 70 3.01 -9.63 -2.62
N TRP A 71 4.27 -9.17 -2.56
CA TRP A 71 5.41 -9.91 -3.09
C TRP A 71 5.70 -11.21 -2.35
N ARG A 72 5.59 -11.21 -1.01
CA ARG A 72 5.70 -12.42 -0.20
C ARG A 72 4.60 -13.42 -0.55
N ASN A 73 3.35 -12.95 -0.69
CA ASN A 73 2.22 -13.79 -1.09
C ASN A 73 2.43 -14.40 -2.49
N TRP A 74 2.98 -13.62 -3.43
CA TRP A 74 3.31 -14.10 -4.77
C TRP A 74 4.39 -15.19 -4.74
N ARG A 75 5.45 -15.00 -3.95
CA ARG A 75 6.51 -16.01 -3.77
C ARG A 75 5.98 -17.31 -3.15
N LEU A 76 5.11 -17.20 -2.16
CA LEU A 76 4.51 -18.36 -1.47
C LEU A 76 3.53 -19.12 -2.37
N ALA A 77 2.80 -18.43 -3.23
CA ALA A 77 1.89 -19.06 -4.18
C ALA A 77 2.62 -19.75 -5.37
N GLY A 78 3.93 -19.52 -5.54
CA GLY A 78 4.75 -20.05 -6.65
C GLY A 78 4.63 -19.24 -7.93
N ALA A 79 5.71 -19.15 -8.71
CA ALA A 79 5.80 -18.32 -9.93
C ALA A 79 5.28 -19.01 -11.21
N GLU A 80 4.94 -20.28 -11.14
CA GLU A 80 4.75 -21.15 -12.31
C GLU A 80 3.28 -21.24 -12.70
N TRP A 81 2.87 -20.54 -13.75
CA TRP A 81 1.48 -20.47 -14.19
C TRP A 81 1.05 -21.82 -14.79
N GLU A 82 0.45 -22.70 -13.98
CA GLU A 82 -0.20 -23.90 -14.50
C GLU A 82 -1.47 -23.50 -15.28
N ASP A 83 -1.40 -23.64 -16.60
CA ASP A 83 -2.50 -23.46 -17.52
C ASP A 83 -3.53 -24.59 -17.31
N GLY A 84 -4.49 -24.40 -16.40
CA GLY A 84 -5.64 -25.32 -16.31
C GLY A 84 -6.44 -25.38 -15.02
N GLY A 85 -6.02 -24.72 -13.93
CA GLY A 85 -6.68 -24.87 -12.64
C GLY A 85 -7.69 -23.77 -12.28
N ALA A 86 -8.99 -24.07 -12.20
CA ALA A 86 -9.92 -23.27 -11.42
C ALA A 86 -9.68 -23.54 -9.92
N GLY A 87 -8.88 -22.70 -9.24
CA GLY A 87 -8.46 -22.96 -7.85
C GLY A 87 -8.05 -21.71 -7.06
N VAL A 88 -7.79 -21.89 -5.76
CA VAL A 88 -7.40 -20.81 -4.84
C VAL A 88 -6.00 -20.25 -5.15
N LEU A 89 -5.09 -21.08 -5.64
CA LEU A 89 -3.71 -20.68 -5.97
C LEU A 89 -3.65 -19.68 -7.14
N PRO A 90 -4.26 -19.94 -8.32
CA PRO A 90 -4.27 -18.98 -9.42
C PRO A 90 -4.91 -17.63 -9.06
N ARG A 91 -6.00 -17.64 -8.29
CA ARG A 91 -6.63 -16.42 -7.76
C ARG A 91 -5.68 -15.65 -6.84
N SER A 92 -5.00 -16.33 -5.92
CA SER A 92 -4.08 -15.70 -4.96
C SER A 92 -2.89 -15.04 -5.67
N ARG A 93 -2.37 -15.67 -6.74
CA ARG A 93 -1.31 -15.08 -7.58
C ARG A 93 -1.75 -13.84 -8.32
N PHE A 94 -2.95 -13.87 -8.93
CA PHE A 94 -3.51 -12.70 -9.58
C PHE A 94 -3.68 -11.54 -8.59
N MET A 95 -4.27 -11.81 -7.41
CA MET A 95 -4.44 -10.79 -6.36
C MET A 95 -3.10 -10.26 -5.86
N ALA A 96 -2.09 -11.11 -5.69
CA ALA A 96 -0.75 -10.70 -5.29
C ALA A 96 -0.05 -9.83 -6.36
N ALA A 97 -0.18 -10.19 -7.64
CA ALA A 97 0.36 -9.39 -8.75
C ALA A 97 -0.31 -8.01 -8.84
N VAL A 98 -1.65 -7.98 -8.77
CA VAL A 98 -2.41 -6.73 -8.71
C VAL A 98 -2.02 -5.91 -7.47
N GLY A 99 -1.90 -6.55 -6.30
CA GLY A 99 -1.50 -5.88 -5.07
C GLY A 99 -0.12 -5.24 -5.13
N MET A 100 0.85 -5.87 -5.82
CA MET A 100 2.16 -5.26 -6.09
C MET A 100 2.06 -4.02 -6.98
N LEU A 101 1.33 -4.12 -8.10
CA LEU A 101 1.13 -2.99 -9.03
C LEU A 101 0.41 -1.82 -8.38
N VAL A 102 -0.68 -2.12 -7.66
CA VAL A 102 -1.47 -1.13 -6.93
C VAL A 102 -0.63 -0.46 -5.84
N SER A 103 0.16 -1.23 -5.08
CA SER A 103 1.06 -0.67 -4.07
C SER A 103 2.13 0.24 -4.67
N ALA A 104 2.72 -0.15 -5.80
CA ALA A 104 3.69 0.69 -6.52
C ALA A 104 3.04 1.98 -7.02
N HIS A 105 1.85 1.90 -7.62
CA HIS A 105 1.09 3.07 -8.04
C HIS A 105 0.75 3.99 -6.86
N SER A 106 0.28 3.43 -5.73
CA SER A 106 -0.01 4.21 -4.53
C SER A 106 1.23 4.87 -3.94
N ALA A 107 2.39 4.21 -3.95
CA ALA A 107 3.65 4.83 -3.53
C ALA A 107 4.01 6.03 -4.43
N LEU A 108 3.80 5.93 -5.75
CA LEU A 108 3.98 7.07 -6.66
C LEU A 108 3.02 8.22 -6.35
N VAL A 109 1.75 7.92 -6.05
CA VAL A 109 0.76 8.93 -5.64
C VAL A 109 1.18 9.61 -4.33
N VAL A 110 1.59 8.84 -3.33
CA VAL A 110 2.10 9.33 -2.04
C VAL A 110 3.27 10.29 -2.24
N ILE A 111 4.23 9.91 -3.09
CA ILE A 111 5.40 10.74 -3.43
C ILE A 111 4.96 12.02 -4.14
N ALA A 112 4.07 11.92 -5.14
CA ALA A 112 3.57 13.09 -5.85
C ALA A 112 2.86 14.08 -4.92
N GLN A 113 2.03 13.58 -3.99
CA GLN A 113 1.40 14.40 -2.95
C GLN A 113 2.42 14.98 -1.98
N TRP A 114 3.47 14.23 -1.64
CA TRP A 114 4.50 14.70 -0.73
C TRP A 114 5.35 15.82 -1.34
N ILE A 115 5.62 15.77 -2.64
CA ILE A 115 6.30 16.85 -3.37
C ILE A 115 5.54 18.18 -3.22
N ALA A 116 4.20 18.15 -3.20
CA ALA A 116 3.39 19.34 -3.00
C ALA A 116 3.71 20.05 -1.66
N VAL A 117 4.05 19.31 -0.61
CA VAL A 117 4.43 19.88 0.70
C VAL A 117 5.73 20.70 0.62
N PHE A 118 6.64 20.35 -0.30
CA PHE A 118 7.90 21.07 -0.50
C PHE A 118 7.74 22.27 -1.44
N VAL A 119 6.86 22.17 -2.44
CA VAL A 119 6.67 23.19 -3.48
C VAL A 119 5.73 24.31 -3.00
N TYR A 120 4.68 23.95 -2.26
CA TYR A 120 3.68 24.91 -1.81
C TYR A 120 3.94 25.29 -0.35
N SER A 121 4.06 26.59 -0.09
CA SER A 121 3.93 27.11 1.27
C SER A 121 2.52 26.82 1.77
N ALA A 122 2.39 26.08 2.88
CA ALA A 122 1.10 25.66 3.45
C ALA A 122 0.13 26.82 3.72
N CYS A 123 0.63 28.05 3.81
CA CYS A 123 -0.17 29.25 3.98
C CYS A 123 0.17 30.23 2.85
N GLN A 124 -0.79 30.49 1.97
CA GLN A 124 -0.76 31.71 1.15
C GLN A 124 -1.17 32.86 2.07
N ARG A 125 -0.22 33.73 2.40
CA ARG A 125 -0.47 34.97 3.13
C ARG A 125 -1.43 35.84 2.30
N THR A 126 -2.70 35.91 2.67
CA THR A 126 -3.65 36.96 2.25
C THR A 126 -3.65 38.08 3.27
#